data_AF-A0A9E5DDQ9-F1
#
_entry.id   AF-A0A9E5DDQ9-F1
#
_cell.length_a   1.000
_cell.length_b   1.000
_cell.length_c   1.000
_cell.angle_alpha   90.00
_cell.angle_beta   90.00
_cell.angle_gamma   90.00
#
_symmetry.space_group_name_H-M   'P 1'
#
loop_
_entity.id
_entity.type
_entity.pdbx_description
1 polymer ?
#
loop_
_entity_poly.entity_id
_entity_poly.type
_entity_poly.pdbx_seq_one_letter_code
_entity_poly.pdbx_strand_id
1 'polypeptide(L)'
;MLRRFPAQPRLTISASPGAGGNTDKSSSISGLVPAGTVVTARIDGRDCGSLTLATAGVYGGDALFDERLLVCGEDGDAGKAIVFLVNGTLAGTAVYTPGISTRLDITATSGAAFSADVPSGPAPLTVRFTDASTGRPASWHWTFDDGGTSAAQNPVHTYTLPGNYTVTLSVDGGRAVCTKPGFIKVTPVLFGDANEDNRIDQADTLLVLQEVVGLREKPLPGTGRFTKTDVHANGAIEVGDALFIAQYNVGLRDPWFVLSG
;
A
#
# COMPACT_ATOMS: atom_id res chain seq x y z
N MET A 1 -37.26 -51.42 14.96
CA MET A 1 -38.26 -50.39 14.60
C MET A 1 -37.51 -49.09 14.30
N LEU A 2 -37.41 -48.71 13.02
CA LEU A 2 -36.76 -47.45 12.61
C LEU A 2 -37.56 -46.26 13.12
N ARG A 3 -36.92 -45.37 13.89
CA ARG A 3 -37.46 -44.05 14.24
C ARG A 3 -37.45 -43.19 12.97
N ARG A 4 -38.62 -42.79 12.48
CA ARG A 4 -38.74 -41.69 11.50
C ARG A 4 -38.36 -40.40 12.21
N PHE A 5 -37.28 -39.76 11.76
CA PHE A 5 -36.98 -38.38 12.14
C PHE A 5 -37.97 -37.45 11.42
N PRO A 6 -38.52 -36.42 12.09
CA PRO A 6 -39.24 -35.35 11.40
C PRO A 6 -38.28 -34.63 10.46
N ALA A 7 -38.77 -34.21 9.29
CA ALA A 7 -38.00 -33.46 8.32
C ALA A 7 -37.41 -32.20 8.96
N GLN A 8 -36.10 -31.99 8.77
CA GLN A 8 -35.41 -30.81 9.28
C GLN A 8 -35.99 -29.53 8.65
N PRO A 9 -36.27 -28.47 9.43
CA PRO A 9 -36.58 -27.17 8.86
C PRO A 9 -35.33 -26.61 8.19
N ARG A 10 -35.33 -26.57 6.85
CA ARG A 10 -34.28 -25.91 6.06
C ARG A 10 -34.43 -24.39 6.18
N LEU A 11 -33.47 -23.72 6.80
CA LEU A 11 -33.33 -22.26 6.69
C LEU A 11 -32.81 -21.94 5.29
N THR A 12 -33.64 -21.32 4.46
CA THR A 12 -33.27 -20.89 3.10
C THR A 12 -33.10 -19.38 3.11
N ILE A 13 -31.95 -18.88 2.68
CA ILE A 13 -31.73 -17.45 2.43
C ILE A 13 -32.04 -17.20 0.95
N SER A 14 -33.14 -16.51 0.66
CA SER A 14 -33.66 -16.23 -0.68
C SER A 14 -34.15 -14.79 -0.85
N ALA A 15 -33.95 -14.25 -2.05
CA ALA A 15 -34.81 -13.31 -2.77
C ALA A 15 -34.96 -13.90 -4.20
N SER A 16 -36.07 -13.89 -4.97
CA SER A 16 -37.40 -13.22 -5.01
C SER A 16 -38.31 -14.03 -6.00
N PRO A 17 -39.47 -13.56 -6.53
CA PRO A 17 -40.79 -13.30 -5.93
C PRO A 17 -41.82 -14.44 -6.20
N GLY A 18 -42.91 -14.47 -5.43
CA GLY A 18 -44.05 -15.33 -5.75
C GLY A 18 -45.15 -15.35 -4.69
N ALA A 19 -45.99 -14.31 -4.71
CA ALA A 19 -47.29 -14.17 -4.02
C ALA A 19 -47.28 -14.26 -2.49
N GLY A 20 -47.28 -13.10 -1.83
CA GLY A 20 -47.63 -12.95 -0.41
C GLY A 20 -46.63 -12.06 0.30
N GLY A 21 -47.06 -10.84 0.62
CA GLY A 21 -46.20 -9.76 1.10
C GLY A 21 -45.36 -10.12 2.33
N ASN A 22 -44.13 -9.62 2.36
CA ASN A 22 -43.34 -9.59 3.58
C ASN A 22 -42.58 -8.26 3.66
N THR A 23 -42.56 -7.70 4.86
CA THR A 23 -42.07 -6.34 5.15
C THR A 23 -40.55 -6.37 5.31
N ASP A 24 -39.84 -5.79 4.33
CA ASP A 24 -38.40 -5.58 4.40
C ASP A 24 -38.03 -4.71 5.61
N LYS A 25 -37.21 -5.25 6.50
CA LYS A 25 -36.48 -4.46 7.51
C LYS A 25 -35.00 -4.47 7.15
N SER A 26 -34.52 -3.35 6.64
CA SER A 26 -33.12 -3.11 6.28
C SER A 26 -32.31 -2.66 7.50
N SER A 27 -31.13 -3.24 7.70
CA SER A 27 -30.10 -2.70 8.59
C SER A 27 -28.83 -2.45 7.78
N SER A 28 -28.35 -1.20 7.76
CA SER A 28 -27.16 -0.78 7.02
C SER A 28 -25.91 -0.80 7.91
N ILE A 29 -24.79 -1.23 7.34
CA ILE A 29 -23.47 -1.16 7.99
C ILE A 29 -22.51 -0.49 7.00
N SER A 30 -21.86 0.59 7.42
CA SER A 30 -20.82 1.26 6.65
C SER A 30 -19.42 0.90 7.18
N GLY A 31 -18.54 0.41 6.29
CA GLY A 31 -17.13 0.14 6.60
C GLY A 31 -16.42 -0.65 5.50
N LEU A 32 -15.17 -0.29 5.18
CA LEU A 32 -14.32 -0.90 4.16
C LEU A 32 -14.05 -2.39 4.45
N VAL A 33 -14.23 -3.29 3.47
CA VAL A 33 -13.98 -4.74 3.66
C VAL A 33 -13.16 -5.34 2.50
N PRO A 34 -11.89 -5.73 2.72
CA PRO A 34 -11.04 -6.36 1.69
C PRO A 34 -11.49 -7.79 1.29
N ALA A 35 -11.02 -8.28 0.14
CA ALA A 35 -11.15 -9.71 -0.20
C ALA A 35 -10.39 -10.59 0.80
N GLY A 36 -10.92 -11.78 1.10
CA GLY A 36 -10.44 -12.63 2.19
C GLY A 36 -11.02 -12.25 3.55
N THR A 37 -11.86 -11.22 3.63
CA THR A 37 -12.58 -10.92 4.86
C THR A 37 -13.55 -12.03 5.18
N VAL A 38 -13.49 -12.48 6.43
CA VAL A 38 -14.42 -13.44 6.98
C VAL A 38 -15.57 -12.69 7.65
N VAL A 39 -16.78 -12.89 7.14
CA VAL A 39 -18.02 -12.57 7.85
C VAL A 39 -18.41 -13.79 8.67
N THR A 40 -18.59 -13.61 9.98
CA THR A 40 -19.11 -14.67 10.87
C THR A 40 -20.45 -14.23 11.45
N ALA A 41 -21.38 -15.18 11.58
CA ALA A 41 -22.64 -14.99 12.27
C ALA A 41 -22.61 -15.77 13.59
N ARG A 42 -22.96 -15.12 14.69
CA ARG A 42 -23.05 -15.74 16.02
C ARG A 42 -24.43 -15.58 16.63
N ILE A 43 -24.90 -16.60 17.34
CA ILE A 43 -26.09 -16.52 18.20
C ILE A 43 -25.63 -16.92 19.60
N ASP A 44 -25.87 -16.07 20.61
CA ASP A 44 -25.39 -16.27 21.99
C ASP A 44 -23.89 -16.63 22.10
N GLY A 45 -23.07 -16.04 21.22
CA GLY A 45 -21.62 -16.26 21.18
C GLY A 45 -21.17 -17.55 20.48
N ARG A 46 -22.09 -18.41 20.05
CA ARG A 46 -21.81 -19.61 19.24
C ARG A 46 -21.68 -19.25 17.76
N ASP A 47 -20.66 -19.79 17.07
CA ASP A 47 -20.51 -19.65 15.62
C ASP A 47 -21.60 -20.45 14.88
N CYS A 48 -22.40 -19.73 14.09
CA CYS A 48 -23.60 -20.22 13.41
C CYS A 48 -23.49 -20.08 11.89
N GLY A 49 -22.41 -19.51 11.37
CA GLY A 49 -22.19 -19.37 9.93
C GLY A 49 -20.93 -18.58 9.62
N SER A 50 -20.30 -18.85 8.49
CA SER A 50 -19.17 -18.06 7.99
C SER A 50 -19.17 -17.95 6.47
N LEU A 51 -18.76 -16.79 5.98
CA LEU A 51 -18.59 -16.49 4.56
C LEU A 51 -17.28 -15.73 4.40
N THR A 52 -16.40 -16.22 3.53
CA THR A 52 -15.19 -15.49 3.15
C THR A 52 -15.44 -14.78 1.83
N LEU A 53 -15.35 -13.45 1.83
CA LEU A 53 -15.67 -12.66 0.64
C LEU A 53 -14.55 -12.80 -0.39
N ALA A 54 -14.86 -13.37 -1.55
CA ALA A 54 -13.90 -13.49 -2.65
C ALA A 54 -13.59 -12.13 -3.30
N THR A 55 -14.56 -11.20 -3.37
CA THR A 55 -14.45 -9.90 -4.07
C THR A 55 -15.03 -8.76 -3.22
N ALA A 56 -14.66 -7.50 -3.45
CA ALA A 56 -15.41 -6.38 -2.85
C ALA A 56 -16.79 -6.25 -3.54
N GLY A 57 -17.86 -6.08 -2.77
CA GLY A 57 -19.20 -5.94 -3.32
C GLY A 57 -20.27 -5.74 -2.26
N VAL A 58 -21.53 -5.64 -2.72
CA VAL A 58 -22.71 -5.67 -1.87
C VAL A 58 -23.17 -7.12 -1.78
N TYR A 59 -23.13 -7.66 -0.58
CA TYR A 59 -23.59 -9.03 -0.32
C TYR A 59 -25.03 -8.98 0.18
N GLY A 60 -25.90 -9.84 -0.35
CA GLY A 60 -27.33 -9.91 0.06
C GLY A 60 -28.37 -9.29 -0.89
N GLY A 61 -28.09 -9.17 -2.20
CA GLY A 61 -29.05 -8.72 -3.23
C GLY A 61 -29.87 -9.82 -3.92
N ASP A 62 -30.69 -9.41 -4.90
CA ASP A 62 -31.62 -10.22 -5.73
C ASP A 62 -31.01 -10.74 -7.05
N ALA A 63 -29.78 -10.34 -7.39
CA ALA A 63 -29.08 -10.85 -8.57
C ALA A 63 -28.58 -12.29 -8.37
N LEU A 64 -28.69 -13.10 -9.43
CA LEU A 64 -28.29 -14.50 -9.48
C LEU A 64 -26.76 -14.59 -9.60
N PHE A 65 -26.14 -15.24 -8.60
CA PHE A 65 -24.69 -15.45 -8.41
C PHE A 65 -23.93 -14.26 -7.82
N ASP A 66 -23.88 -14.18 -6.49
CA ASP A 66 -22.62 -14.15 -5.73
C ASP A 66 -22.90 -14.51 -4.25
N GLU A 67 -21.89 -15.05 -3.56
CA GLU A 67 -21.95 -15.92 -2.39
C GLU A 67 -22.86 -15.48 -1.21
N ARG A 68 -23.56 -16.44 -0.57
CA ARG A 68 -24.49 -16.19 0.55
C ARG A 68 -23.96 -16.77 1.86
N LEU A 69 -24.03 -15.99 2.95
CA LEU A 69 -23.72 -16.46 4.30
C LEU A 69 -24.91 -17.24 4.88
N LEU A 70 -24.81 -18.56 4.95
CA LEU A 70 -25.81 -19.39 5.62
C LEU A 70 -25.62 -19.35 7.15
N VAL A 71 -26.70 -19.08 7.88
CA VAL A 71 -26.71 -19.08 9.35
C VAL A 71 -27.58 -20.24 9.85
N CYS A 72 -26.99 -21.18 10.60
CA CYS A 72 -27.71 -22.25 11.28
C CYS A 72 -28.13 -21.80 12.69
N GLY A 73 -29.37 -22.09 13.07
CA GLY A 73 -29.86 -21.89 14.43
C GLY A 73 -30.57 -23.15 14.93
N GLU A 74 -30.78 -23.21 16.24
CA GLU A 74 -31.48 -24.31 16.91
C GLU A 74 -32.92 -23.94 17.28
N ASP A 75 -33.72 -24.92 17.70
CA ASP A 75 -35.15 -24.74 18.05
C ASP A 75 -35.40 -23.69 19.15
N GLY A 76 -34.37 -23.33 19.93
CA GLY A 76 -34.41 -22.29 20.96
C GLY A 76 -33.85 -20.93 20.54
N ASP A 77 -33.35 -20.76 19.32
CA ASP A 77 -32.71 -19.53 18.88
C ASP A 77 -33.68 -18.50 18.29
N ALA A 78 -34.95 -18.88 18.08
CA ALA A 78 -35.98 -17.99 17.57
C ALA A 78 -36.14 -16.75 18.47
N GLY A 79 -36.06 -15.55 17.87
CA GLY A 79 -36.14 -14.27 18.55
C GLY A 79 -34.82 -13.76 19.14
N LYS A 80 -33.74 -14.55 19.10
CA LYS A 80 -32.42 -14.11 19.56
C LYS A 80 -31.70 -13.24 18.53
N ALA A 81 -30.73 -12.47 19.00
CA ALA A 81 -29.87 -11.68 18.12
C ALA A 81 -28.85 -12.57 17.41
N ILE A 82 -28.84 -12.50 16.08
CA ILE A 82 -27.70 -12.85 15.26
C ILE A 82 -26.73 -11.66 15.33
N VAL A 83 -25.50 -11.91 15.71
CA VAL A 83 -24.39 -10.95 15.69
C VAL A 83 -23.52 -11.24 14.48
N PHE A 84 -23.41 -10.27 13.58
CA PHE A 84 -22.52 -10.35 12.43
C PHE A 84 -21.19 -9.67 12.75
N LEU A 85 -20.09 -10.39 12.54
CA LEU A 85 -18.74 -9.91 12.74
C LEU A 85 -17.99 -9.91 11.42
N VAL A 86 -17.30 -8.80 11.11
CA VAL A 86 -16.40 -8.65 9.96
C VAL A 86 -14.97 -8.65 10.50
N ASN A 87 -14.19 -9.69 10.19
CA ASN A 87 -12.85 -9.90 10.77
C ASN A 87 -12.83 -9.80 12.31
N GLY A 88 -13.88 -10.30 12.96
CA GLY A 88 -14.03 -10.27 14.43
C GLY A 88 -14.56 -8.96 15.01
N THR A 89 -14.81 -7.93 14.20
CA THR A 89 -15.40 -6.66 14.66
C THR A 89 -16.91 -6.66 14.45
N LEU A 90 -17.69 -6.17 15.42
CA LEU A 90 -19.15 -6.05 15.29
C LEU A 90 -19.51 -5.21 14.07
N ALA A 91 -20.17 -5.86 13.12
CA ALA A 91 -20.68 -5.22 11.92
C ALA A 91 -22.14 -4.83 12.14
N GLY A 92 -22.97 -5.74 12.65
CA GLY A 92 -24.36 -5.41 12.99
C GLY A 92 -25.13 -6.61 13.54
N THR A 93 -26.45 -6.45 13.70
CA THR A 93 -27.31 -7.48 14.28
C THR A 93 -28.62 -7.65 13.52
N ALA A 94 -29.15 -8.87 13.54
CA ALA A 94 -30.49 -9.20 13.08
C ALA A 94 -31.20 -10.12 14.08
N VAL A 95 -32.51 -10.29 13.98
CA VAL A 95 -33.25 -11.24 14.81
C VAL A 95 -33.34 -12.58 14.08
N TYR A 96 -32.91 -13.66 14.71
CA TYR A 96 -33.05 -15.00 14.17
C TYR A 96 -34.52 -15.39 14.14
N THR A 97 -35.06 -15.57 12.94
CA THR A 97 -36.40 -16.10 12.74
C THR A 97 -36.33 -17.30 11.79
N PRO A 98 -36.69 -18.52 12.25
CA PRO A 98 -36.68 -19.70 11.40
C PRO A 98 -37.47 -19.51 10.10
N GLY A 99 -36.88 -19.93 8.99
CA GLY A 99 -37.44 -19.83 7.65
C GLY A 99 -37.40 -18.43 7.01
N ILE A 100 -36.97 -17.39 7.73
CA ILE A 100 -36.91 -16.02 7.20
C ILE A 100 -35.53 -15.70 6.67
N SER A 101 -35.51 -15.03 5.50
CA SER A 101 -34.33 -14.39 4.94
C SER A 101 -34.27 -12.94 5.44
N THR A 102 -33.14 -12.54 6.02
CA THR A 102 -32.87 -11.14 6.36
C THR A 102 -31.74 -10.62 5.47
N ARG A 103 -31.92 -9.43 4.91
CA ARG A 103 -30.92 -8.76 4.09
C ARG A 103 -29.94 -8.02 4.98
N LEU A 104 -28.65 -8.30 4.81
CA LEU A 104 -27.56 -7.59 5.46
C LEU A 104 -26.81 -6.80 4.40
N ASP A 105 -27.03 -5.49 4.33
CA ASP A 105 -26.29 -4.65 3.38
C ASP A 105 -24.89 -4.37 3.94
N ILE A 106 -23.91 -5.17 3.51
CA ILE A 106 -22.48 -4.93 3.76
C ILE A 106 -21.95 -4.11 2.58
N THR A 107 -21.47 -2.89 2.84
CA THR A 107 -20.82 -2.06 1.80
C THR A 107 -19.30 -2.25 1.85
N ALA A 108 -18.77 -3.20 1.09
CA ALA A 108 -17.32 -3.33 0.90
C ALA A 108 -16.84 -2.32 -0.14
N THR A 109 -16.04 -1.33 0.26
CA THR A 109 -15.45 -0.36 -0.67
C THR A 109 -14.04 -0.77 -1.09
N SER A 110 -13.73 -0.64 -2.37
CA SER A 110 -12.36 -0.74 -2.90
C SER A 110 -11.56 0.49 -2.47
N GLY A 111 -10.32 0.29 -2.03
CA GLY A 111 -9.41 1.37 -1.68
C GLY A 111 -8.07 1.18 -2.38
N ALA A 112 -7.55 2.26 -2.98
CA ALA A 112 -6.16 2.26 -3.43
C ALA A 112 -5.24 2.47 -2.22
N ALA A 113 -4.17 1.72 -2.14
CA ALA A 113 -3.12 1.92 -1.14
C ALA A 113 -1.81 1.33 -1.65
N PHE A 114 -0.68 1.87 -1.18
CA PHE A 114 0.64 1.35 -1.56
C PHE A 114 1.73 1.71 -0.56
N SER A 115 2.87 1.02 -0.67
CA SER A 115 4.13 1.31 0.03
C SER A 115 5.31 1.38 -0.95
N ALA A 116 6.45 1.84 -0.46
CA ALA A 116 7.73 1.84 -1.14
C ALA A 116 8.80 1.27 -0.19
N ASP A 117 9.83 0.64 -0.75
CA ASP A 117 10.95 0.08 0.02
C ASP A 117 11.93 1.15 0.51
N VAL A 118 12.31 2.10 -0.35
CA VAL A 118 13.27 3.17 -0.05
C VAL A 118 12.65 4.53 -0.40
N PRO A 119 12.06 5.26 0.57
CA PRO A 119 11.40 6.53 0.30
C PRO A 119 12.37 7.70 0.14
N SER A 120 13.68 7.51 0.38
CA SER A 120 14.66 8.58 0.23
C SER A 120 16.08 8.08 -0.02
N GLY A 121 16.85 8.85 -0.80
CA GLY A 121 18.26 8.58 -1.07
C GLY A 121 18.81 9.49 -2.17
N PRO A 122 20.11 9.39 -2.49
CA PRO A 122 20.71 10.19 -3.55
C PRO A 122 20.24 9.76 -4.94
N ALA A 123 20.25 10.69 -5.90
CA ALA A 123 20.05 10.38 -7.31
C ALA A 123 21.23 9.58 -7.91
N PRO A 124 20.99 8.63 -8.82
CA PRO A 124 19.68 8.07 -9.17
C PRO A 124 19.15 7.14 -8.06
N LEU A 125 17.87 7.29 -7.70
CA LEU A 125 17.21 6.45 -6.69
C LEU A 125 16.24 5.48 -7.36
N THR A 126 16.54 4.18 -7.29
CA THR A 126 15.61 3.11 -7.70
C THR A 126 14.70 2.74 -6.53
N VAL A 127 13.39 2.83 -6.74
CA VAL A 127 12.36 2.53 -5.72
C VAL A 127 11.45 1.43 -6.23
N ARG A 128 11.18 0.43 -5.38
CA ARG A 128 10.19 -0.61 -5.63
C ARG A 128 8.91 -0.29 -4.89
N PHE A 129 7.82 -0.15 -5.64
CA PHE A 129 6.50 0.06 -5.07
C PHE A 129 5.75 -1.26 -4.92
N THR A 130 4.98 -1.35 -3.84
CA THR A 130 4.11 -2.51 -3.57
C THR A 130 2.66 -2.03 -3.47
N ASP A 131 1.79 -2.64 -4.27
CA ASP A 131 0.34 -2.46 -4.16
C ASP A 131 -0.17 -3.05 -2.84
N ALA A 132 -0.93 -2.25 -2.12
CA ALA A 132 -1.64 -2.63 -0.90
C ALA A 132 -3.15 -2.35 -1.02
N SER A 133 -3.64 -2.18 -2.25
CA SER A 133 -5.03 -1.86 -2.54
C SER A 133 -5.98 -2.99 -2.13
N THR A 134 -7.18 -2.62 -1.72
CA THR A 134 -8.24 -3.54 -1.30
C THR A 134 -9.29 -3.69 -2.40
N GLY A 135 -9.98 -4.84 -2.41
CA GLY A 135 -11.07 -5.10 -3.35
C GLY A 135 -10.69 -5.79 -4.67
N ARG A 136 -9.48 -6.36 -4.76
CA ARG A 136 -8.94 -7.06 -5.95
C ARG A 136 -9.01 -6.21 -7.23
N PRO A 137 -8.21 -5.13 -7.30
CA PRO A 137 -8.11 -4.35 -8.53
C PRO A 137 -7.79 -5.21 -9.75
N ALA A 138 -8.40 -4.89 -10.88
CA ALA A 138 -8.10 -5.51 -12.17
C ALA A 138 -7.08 -4.68 -12.98
N SER A 139 -6.87 -3.41 -12.61
CA SER A 139 -5.90 -2.53 -13.27
C SER A 139 -5.29 -1.51 -12.32
N TRP A 140 -4.04 -1.12 -12.61
CA TRP A 140 -3.25 -0.13 -11.88
C TRP A 140 -2.74 0.93 -12.85
N HIS A 141 -2.66 2.15 -12.38
CA HIS A 141 -2.03 3.26 -13.08
C HIS A 141 -1.28 4.12 -12.07
N TRP A 142 0.04 4.17 -12.24
CA TRP A 142 0.96 4.91 -11.40
C TRP A 142 1.43 6.18 -12.08
N THR A 143 1.57 7.25 -11.32
CA THR A 143 2.30 8.47 -11.75
C THR A 143 3.33 8.82 -10.68
N PHE A 144 4.56 9.09 -11.11
CA PHE A 144 5.69 9.32 -10.21
C PHE A 144 6.11 10.79 -10.08
N ASP A 145 5.38 11.73 -10.72
CA ASP A 145 5.61 13.18 -10.64
C ASP A 145 6.95 13.65 -11.23
N ASP A 146 7.58 12.81 -12.06
CA ASP A 146 8.75 13.12 -12.89
C ASP A 146 8.48 12.90 -14.39
N GLY A 147 7.21 12.70 -14.75
CA GLY A 147 6.76 12.32 -16.10
C GLY A 147 6.69 10.79 -16.32
N GLY A 148 7.25 9.98 -15.42
CA GLY A 148 7.15 8.53 -15.45
C GLY A 148 5.77 8.00 -15.05
N THR A 149 5.37 6.90 -15.67
CA THR A 149 4.13 6.17 -15.36
C THR A 149 4.33 4.66 -15.40
N SER A 150 3.40 3.89 -14.83
CA SER A 150 3.39 2.42 -14.94
C SER A 150 1.98 1.84 -14.84
N ALA A 151 1.77 0.68 -15.47
CA ALA A 151 0.54 -0.11 -15.36
C ALA A 151 0.74 -1.43 -14.59
N ALA A 152 1.97 -1.71 -14.12
CA ALA A 152 2.26 -2.89 -13.33
C ALA A 152 1.66 -2.78 -11.92
N GLN A 153 1.26 -3.90 -11.33
CA GLN A 153 0.79 -3.93 -9.93
C GLN A 153 1.89 -3.48 -8.95
N ASN A 154 3.13 -3.99 -9.11
CA ASN A 154 4.27 -3.68 -8.25
C ASN A 154 5.43 -3.14 -9.09
N PRO A 155 5.41 -1.86 -9.49
CA PRO A 155 6.43 -1.30 -10.37
C PRO A 155 7.75 -1.05 -9.65
N VAL A 156 8.82 -1.04 -10.44
CA VAL A 156 10.12 -0.46 -10.06
C VAL A 156 10.31 0.79 -10.88
N HIS A 157 10.63 1.91 -10.24
CA HIS A 157 10.84 3.21 -10.89
C HIS A 157 12.17 3.81 -10.45
N THR A 158 12.86 4.50 -11.35
CA THR A 158 14.15 5.15 -11.06
C THR A 158 14.04 6.65 -11.23
N TYR A 159 14.22 7.38 -10.15
CA TYR A 159 14.29 8.84 -10.15
C TYR A 159 15.72 9.28 -10.43
N THR A 160 15.95 9.94 -11.56
CA THR A 160 17.30 10.32 -12.02
C THR A 160 17.76 11.68 -11.51
N LEU A 161 16.84 12.55 -11.08
CA LEU A 161 17.13 13.88 -10.60
C LEU A 161 16.75 14.04 -9.11
N PRO A 162 17.44 14.92 -8.38
CA PRO A 162 17.03 15.31 -7.05
C PRO A 162 15.68 16.02 -7.06
N GLY A 163 14.86 15.78 -6.04
CA GLY A 163 13.52 16.35 -5.95
C GLY A 163 12.67 15.66 -4.88
N ASN A 164 11.52 16.28 -4.59
CA ASN A 164 10.46 15.66 -3.79
C ASN A 164 9.33 15.27 -4.74
N TYR A 165 9.06 13.98 -4.84
CA TYR A 165 8.13 13.43 -5.84
C TYR A 165 6.85 12.95 -5.18
N THR A 166 5.72 13.41 -5.72
CA THR A 166 4.40 12.88 -5.37
C THR A 166 4.15 11.56 -6.08
N VAL A 167 3.69 10.55 -5.36
CA VAL A 167 3.32 9.26 -5.99
C VAL A 167 1.81 9.09 -5.93
N THR A 168 1.20 8.79 -7.07
CA THR A 168 -0.23 8.47 -7.15
C THR A 168 -0.42 7.08 -7.74
N LEU A 169 -1.22 6.26 -7.07
CA LEU A 169 -1.78 5.02 -7.59
C LEU A 169 -3.28 5.22 -7.82
N SER A 170 -3.71 5.00 -9.06
CA SER A 170 -5.11 4.90 -9.46
C SER A 170 -5.42 3.46 -9.84
N VAL A 171 -6.50 2.89 -9.30
CA VAL A 171 -6.95 1.53 -9.63
C VAL A 171 -8.28 1.54 -10.36
N ASP A 172 -8.48 0.55 -11.23
CA ASP A 172 -9.73 0.31 -11.96
C ASP A 172 -10.27 1.53 -12.71
N GLY A 173 -9.37 2.25 -13.38
CA GLY A 173 -9.73 3.46 -14.13
C GLY A 173 -10.12 4.65 -13.24
N GLY A 174 -9.57 4.73 -12.02
CA GLY A 174 -9.81 5.85 -11.09
C GLY A 174 -10.95 5.62 -10.10
N ARG A 175 -11.47 4.39 -10.00
CA ARG A 175 -12.49 4.05 -8.99
C ARG A 175 -11.99 4.23 -7.56
N ALA A 176 -10.71 3.96 -7.33
CA ALA A 176 -10.03 4.37 -6.11
C ALA A 176 -8.65 4.96 -6.45
N VAL A 177 -8.26 5.98 -5.69
CA VAL A 177 -7.02 6.71 -5.90
C VAL A 177 -6.35 6.94 -4.55
N CYS A 178 -5.05 6.69 -4.50
CA CYS A 178 -4.19 7.00 -3.37
C CYS A 178 -3.07 7.91 -3.86
N THR A 179 -2.95 9.08 -3.27
CA THR A 179 -1.88 10.03 -3.57
C THR A 179 -1.10 10.31 -2.29
N LYS A 180 0.23 10.19 -2.36
CA LYS A 180 1.15 10.55 -1.29
C LYS A 180 2.05 11.71 -1.78
N PRO A 181 1.74 12.97 -1.41
CA PRO A 181 2.54 14.13 -1.78
C PRO A 181 3.96 14.07 -1.23
N GLY A 182 4.96 14.37 -2.07
CA GLY A 182 6.38 14.39 -1.67
C GLY A 182 6.87 13.09 -1.01
N PHE A 183 6.29 11.95 -1.40
CA PHE A 183 6.53 10.67 -0.75
C PHE A 183 7.94 10.13 -0.98
N ILE A 184 8.50 10.39 -2.16
CA ILE A 184 9.89 10.03 -2.47
C ILE A 184 10.75 11.28 -2.43
N LYS A 185 11.81 11.25 -1.63
CA LYS A 185 12.77 12.35 -1.48
C LYS A 185 14.11 11.95 -2.05
N VAL A 186 14.42 12.46 -3.23
CA VAL A 186 15.70 12.23 -3.89
C VAL A 186 16.63 13.39 -3.60
N THR A 187 17.79 13.11 -3.02
CA THR A 187 18.80 14.11 -2.68
C THR A 187 19.86 14.21 -3.79
N PRO A 188 20.52 15.36 -3.95
CA PRO A 188 21.70 15.42 -4.80
C PRO A 188 22.83 14.55 -4.24
N VAL A 189 23.73 14.12 -5.12
CA VAL A 189 25.07 13.66 -4.72
C VAL A 189 25.88 14.90 -4.37
N LEU A 190 26.43 14.96 -3.15
CA LEU A 190 27.30 16.04 -2.71
C LEU A 190 28.74 15.76 -3.16
N PHE A 191 29.07 16.14 -4.39
CA PHE A 191 30.47 16.12 -4.85
C PHE A 191 31.29 17.09 -4.00
N GLY A 192 32.42 16.62 -3.47
CA GLY A 192 33.28 17.36 -2.55
C GLY A 192 33.05 17.04 -1.08
N ASP A 193 31.97 16.33 -0.71
CA ASP A 193 31.75 15.80 0.65
C ASP A 193 32.56 14.51 0.84
N ALA A 194 33.88 14.67 0.95
CA ALA A 194 34.84 13.57 1.01
C ALA A 194 34.81 12.84 2.37
N ASN A 195 34.35 13.52 3.42
CA ASN A 195 34.22 12.97 4.77
C ASN A 195 32.83 12.36 5.06
N GLU A 196 31.87 12.55 4.15
CA GLU A 196 30.49 12.04 4.19
C GLU A 196 29.64 12.57 5.36
N ASP A 197 29.89 13.81 5.80
CA ASP A 197 29.12 14.47 6.86
C ASP A 197 27.93 15.30 6.36
N ASN A 198 27.68 15.27 5.04
CA ASN A 198 26.68 16.05 4.31
C ASN A 198 26.97 17.56 4.27
N ARG A 199 28.23 17.96 4.40
CA ARG A 199 28.70 19.31 4.14
C ARG A 199 29.86 19.24 3.18
N ILE A 200 30.08 20.36 2.49
CA ILE A 200 31.28 20.56 1.68
C ILE A 200 31.98 21.74 2.35
N ASP A 201 33.08 21.44 3.04
CA ASP A 201 33.84 22.42 3.79
C ASP A 201 35.36 22.14 3.77
N GLN A 202 36.09 22.88 4.61
CA GLN A 202 37.55 22.83 4.65
C GLN A 202 38.08 21.50 5.18
N ALA A 203 37.28 20.76 5.95
CA ALA A 203 37.63 19.43 6.43
C ALA A 203 37.72 18.45 5.26
N ASP A 204 36.84 18.57 4.26
CA ASP A 204 36.92 17.78 3.04
C ASP A 204 38.20 18.07 2.26
N THR A 205 38.51 19.36 2.07
CA THR A 205 39.75 19.79 1.40
C THR A 205 40.98 19.18 2.09
N LEU A 206 41.04 19.27 3.42
CA LEU A 206 42.15 18.72 4.20
C LEU A 206 42.23 17.19 4.08
N LEU A 207 41.09 16.51 4.10
CA LEU A 207 41.02 15.06 3.95
C LEU A 207 41.59 14.62 2.61
N VAL A 208 41.17 15.24 1.51
CA VAL A 208 41.68 14.93 0.17
C VAL A 208 43.19 15.20 0.10
N LEU A 209 43.67 16.32 0.65
CA LEU A 209 45.11 16.59 0.70
C LEU A 209 45.88 15.52 1.47
N GLN A 210 45.38 15.07 2.62
CA GLN A 210 45.99 14.00 3.42
C GLN A 210 46.06 12.67 2.66
N GLU A 211 45.01 12.33 1.91
CA GLU A 211 44.97 11.13 1.07
C GLU A 211 45.94 11.22 -0.12
N VAL A 212 46.05 12.40 -0.74
CA VAL A 212 46.97 12.64 -1.87
C VAL A 212 48.43 12.52 -1.44
N VAL A 213 48.78 13.04 -0.25
CA VAL A 213 50.16 12.99 0.28
C VAL A 213 50.47 11.71 1.07
N GLY A 214 49.54 10.76 1.14
CA GLY A 214 49.75 9.45 1.76
C GLY A 214 49.70 9.43 3.30
N LEU A 215 49.15 10.48 3.91
CA LEU A 215 48.86 10.50 5.36
C LEU A 215 47.56 9.73 5.70
N ARG A 216 46.71 9.46 4.70
CA ARG A 216 45.52 8.63 4.80
C ARG A 216 45.36 7.76 3.56
N GLU A 217 44.64 6.65 3.71
CA GLU A 217 44.27 5.80 2.58
C GLU A 217 43.19 6.46 1.71
N LYS A 218 43.38 6.42 0.39
CA LYS A 218 42.38 6.87 -0.58
C LYS A 218 41.18 5.91 -0.58
N PRO A 219 39.94 6.40 -0.81
CA PRO A 219 38.81 5.53 -1.03
C PRO A 219 39.04 4.62 -2.24
N LEU A 220 38.47 3.40 -2.20
CA LEU A 220 38.57 2.45 -3.31
C LEU A 220 37.80 2.98 -4.54
N PRO A 221 38.36 2.87 -5.76
CA PRO A 221 37.66 3.22 -6.99
C PRO A 221 36.30 2.54 -7.10
N GLY A 222 35.28 3.29 -7.57
CA GLY A 222 33.91 2.80 -7.74
C GLY A 222 33.04 2.82 -6.48
N THR A 223 33.58 3.25 -5.33
CA THR A 223 32.77 3.49 -4.13
C THR A 223 32.08 4.85 -4.18
N GLY A 224 30.96 5.00 -3.45
CA GLY A 224 30.26 6.30 -3.35
C GLY A 224 31.16 7.41 -2.79
N ARG A 225 32.01 7.09 -1.81
CA ARG A 225 33.01 8.00 -1.26
C ARG A 225 34.04 8.43 -2.31
N PHE A 226 34.53 7.48 -3.13
CA PHE A 226 35.41 7.82 -4.25
C PHE A 226 34.73 8.79 -5.21
N THR A 227 33.49 8.52 -5.62
CA THR A 227 32.73 9.42 -6.51
C THR A 227 32.54 10.82 -5.92
N LYS A 228 32.32 10.94 -4.60
CA LYS A 228 32.23 12.24 -3.94
C LYS A 228 33.58 12.95 -3.85
N THR A 229 34.69 12.20 -3.82
CA THR A 229 36.04 12.74 -3.64
C THR A 229 36.70 13.12 -4.98
N ASP A 230 36.48 12.33 -6.04
CA ASP A 230 36.94 12.56 -7.42
C ASP A 230 36.04 13.59 -8.12
N VAL A 231 36.12 14.84 -7.68
CA VAL A 231 35.25 15.92 -8.19
C VAL A 231 35.58 16.33 -9.62
N HIS A 232 36.77 16.00 -10.13
CA HIS A 232 37.09 16.10 -11.56
C HIS A 232 36.62 14.90 -12.40
N ALA A 233 36.12 13.84 -11.75
CA ALA A 233 35.63 12.61 -12.38
C ALA A 233 36.62 12.02 -13.40
N ASN A 234 37.93 12.12 -13.11
CA ASN A 234 38.99 11.65 -14.01
C ASN A 234 39.54 10.26 -13.61
N GLY A 235 38.97 9.65 -12.57
CA GLY A 235 39.35 8.33 -12.07
C GLY A 235 40.53 8.37 -11.10
N ALA A 236 40.96 9.53 -10.62
CA ALA A 236 42.06 9.66 -9.67
C ALA A 236 41.78 10.71 -8.60
N ILE A 237 42.03 10.36 -7.33
CA ILE A 237 42.04 11.35 -6.24
C ILE A 237 43.39 12.07 -6.24
N GLU A 238 43.40 13.35 -6.62
CA GLU A 238 44.61 14.17 -6.77
C GLU A 238 44.46 15.59 -6.19
N VAL A 239 45.54 16.37 -6.23
CA VAL A 239 45.55 17.74 -5.67
C VAL A 239 44.54 18.65 -6.38
N GLY A 240 44.21 18.33 -7.63
CA GLY A 240 43.15 19.01 -8.38
C GLY A 240 41.82 18.94 -7.65
N ASP A 241 41.43 17.78 -7.14
CA ASP A 241 40.17 17.59 -6.41
C ASP A 241 40.13 18.43 -5.14
N ALA A 242 41.22 18.40 -4.37
CA ALA A 242 41.36 19.22 -3.18
C ALA A 242 41.25 20.73 -3.50
N LEU A 243 41.93 21.19 -4.56
CA LEU A 243 41.86 22.59 -4.99
C LEU A 243 40.44 22.97 -5.42
N PHE A 244 39.72 22.07 -6.07
CA PHE A 244 38.34 22.31 -6.49
C PHE A 244 37.41 22.50 -5.28
N ILE A 245 37.49 21.62 -4.28
CA ILE A 245 36.74 21.74 -3.03
C ILE A 245 37.13 23.04 -2.30
N ALA A 246 38.43 23.36 -2.25
CA ALA A 246 38.91 24.59 -1.63
C ALA A 246 38.35 25.85 -2.29
N GLN A 247 38.29 25.88 -3.63
CA GLN A 247 37.72 26.99 -4.40
C GLN A 247 36.21 27.15 -4.14
N TYR A 248 35.47 26.05 -4.04
CA TYR A 248 34.07 26.07 -3.63
C TYR A 248 33.89 26.69 -2.24
N ASN A 249 34.70 26.28 -1.26
CA ASN A 249 34.62 26.75 0.12
C ASN A 249 34.82 28.27 0.29
N VAL A 250 35.47 28.91 -0.69
CA VAL A 250 35.70 30.37 -0.70
C VAL A 250 34.82 31.11 -1.71
N GLY A 251 33.81 30.44 -2.29
CA GLY A 251 32.87 31.04 -3.23
C GLY A 251 33.46 31.37 -4.60
N LEU A 252 34.60 30.76 -4.96
CA LEU A 252 35.20 30.90 -6.30
C LEU A 252 34.60 29.93 -7.32
N ARG A 253 33.73 29.00 -6.89
CA ARG A 253 32.97 28.06 -7.72
C ARG A 253 31.56 27.82 -7.17
N ASP A 254 30.61 27.59 -8.06
CA ASP A 254 29.25 27.17 -7.71
C ASP A 254 29.19 25.67 -7.33
N PRO A 255 28.22 25.25 -6.50
CA PRO A 255 27.99 23.84 -6.21
C PRO A 255 27.45 23.12 -7.47
N TRP A 256 28.19 22.13 -7.95
CA TRP A 256 27.74 21.27 -9.05
C TRP A 256 26.75 20.24 -8.52
N PHE A 257 25.46 20.52 -8.63
CA PHE A 257 24.41 19.52 -8.36
C PHE A 257 24.01 18.70 -9.58
N VAL A 258 24.65 18.92 -10.74
CA VAL A 258 24.25 18.26 -11.99
C VAL A 258 25.50 17.87 -12.77
N LEU A 259 25.73 16.56 -12.90
CA LEU A 259 26.40 16.05 -14.09
C LEU A 259 25.44 16.32 -15.24
N SER A 260 25.62 17.43 -15.95
CA SER A 260 24.93 17.68 -17.20
C SER A 260 25.47 16.69 -18.24
N GLY A 261 24.77 15.57 -18.38
CA GLY A 261 24.68 14.82 -19.64
C GLY A 261 23.61 15.43 -20.52
#